data_AF-A0AB35Z6B5-F1
#
_entry.id   AF-A0AB35Z6B5-F1
#
_cell.length_a   1.000
_cell.length_b   1.000
_cell.length_c   1.000
_cell.angle_alpha   90.00
_cell.angle_beta   90.00
_cell.angle_gamma   90.00
#
_symmetry.space_group_name_H-M   'P 1'
#
loop_
_entity.id
_entity.type
_entity.pdbx_description
1 polymer ?
#
loop_
_entity_poly.entity_id
_entity_poly.type
_entity_poly.pdbx_seq_one_letter_code
_entity_poly.pdbx_strand_id
1 'polypeptide(L)'
;MKEAMHNHPAVVRVVAKETLIEVLSMLVAHPGMISPPSSLVLRLPKSAQEALQVLLQLGRCRMARFTRVVVVSNAALNIVRQALAHIEMCSSVRVIGPRCSLSMLYQTAIPTMSEIGNIDEVLYCEPHNVLSQRERDVLSNTLHGMPIYMQARQARVSAKTIYSQRTRALLKLGVPDVLTLLRQFKPVF
;
A
#
# COMPACT_ATOMS: atom_id res chain seq x y z
N MET A 1 8.97 26.70 4.60
CA MET A 1 8.40 25.92 3.48
C MET A 1 8.12 24.43 3.76
N LYS A 2 8.66 23.80 4.82
CA LYS A 2 8.22 22.45 5.28
C LYS A 2 6.78 22.44 5.85
N GLU A 3 6.31 23.58 6.35
CA GLU A 3 5.01 23.72 7.03
C GLU A 3 3.81 23.74 6.08
N ALA A 4 3.98 24.07 4.79
CA ALA A 4 2.86 24.22 3.87
C ALA A 4 2.16 22.89 3.51
N MET A 5 2.86 21.75 3.59
CA MET A 5 2.23 20.42 3.49
C MET A 5 1.55 20.00 4.80
N HIS A 6 2.02 20.49 5.94
CA HIS A 6 1.53 20.05 7.25
C HIS A 6 0.09 20.54 7.51
N ASN A 7 -0.27 21.66 6.88
CA ASN A 7 -1.54 22.34 7.12
C ASN A 7 -2.48 22.33 5.89
N HIS A 8 -2.16 21.61 4.81
CA HIS A 8 -3.06 21.60 3.65
C HIS A 8 -4.24 20.64 3.91
N PRO A 9 -5.49 21.15 3.99
CA PRO A 9 -6.64 20.37 4.44
C PRO A 9 -7.00 19.18 3.55
N ALA A 10 -6.49 19.18 2.30
CA ALA A 10 -6.79 18.15 1.30
C ALA A 10 -5.77 16.99 1.23
N VAL A 11 -4.65 17.04 1.95
CA VAL A 11 -3.56 16.05 1.83
C VAL A 11 -3.27 15.39 3.17
N VAL A 12 -3.49 14.08 3.23
CA VAL A 12 -3.09 13.27 4.36
C VAL A 12 -1.74 12.65 4.08
N ARG A 13 -0.79 12.83 4.99
CA ARG A 13 0.53 12.21 4.91
C ARG A 13 0.67 11.12 5.96
N VAL A 14 0.86 9.88 5.52
CA VAL A 14 1.20 8.77 6.41
C VAL A 14 2.69 8.47 6.24
N VAL A 15 3.47 8.80 7.27
CA VAL A 15 4.86 8.36 7.39
C VAL A 15 4.82 7.08 8.21
N ALA A 16 5.31 5.98 7.63
CA ALA A 16 5.16 4.60 8.07
C ALA A 16 5.68 4.23 9.49
N LYS A 17 6.01 5.21 10.34
CA LYS A 17 6.40 5.00 11.73
C LYS A 17 5.17 4.81 12.66
N GLU A 18 4.01 5.30 12.24
CA GLU A 18 2.72 5.13 12.93
C GLU A 18 1.91 4.05 12.19
N THR A 19 1.13 3.23 12.90
CA THR A 19 0.34 2.20 12.22
C THR A 19 -0.65 2.89 11.29
N LEU A 20 -0.67 2.47 10.02
CA LEU A 20 -1.53 3.08 8.99
C LEU A 20 -3.01 3.08 9.42
N ILE A 21 -3.40 2.08 10.22
CA ILE A 21 -4.72 1.95 10.83
C ILE A 21 -4.97 3.05 11.88
N GLU A 22 -4.02 3.35 12.77
CA GLU A 22 -4.17 4.43 13.76
C GLU A 22 -4.26 5.80 13.09
N VAL A 23 -3.43 6.08 12.10
CA VAL A 23 -3.48 7.37 11.38
C VAL A 23 -4.80 7.52 10.63
N LEU A 24 -5.26 6.46 9.95
CA LEU A 24 -6.58 6.47 9.32
C LEU A 24 -7.72 6.59 10.33
N SER A 25 -7.58 6.02 11.53
CA SER A 25 -8.57 6.11 12.61
C SER A 25 -8.63 7.51 13.23
N MET A 26 -7.47 8.17 13.41
CA MET A 26 -7.40 9.56 13.86
C MET A 26 -8.05 10.52 12.86
N LEU A 27 -7.92 10.27 11.55
CA LEU A 27 -8.59 11.06 10.51
C LEU A 27 -10.11 10.84 10.49
N VAL A 28 -10.60 9.70 10.99
CA VAL A 28 -12.05 9.46 11.18
C VAL A 28 -12.60 10.32 12.32
N ALA A 29 -11.80 10.62 13.34
CA ALA A 29 -12.21 11.31 14.56
C ALA A 29 -12.27 12.85 14.44
N HIS A 30 -11.86 13.44 13.31
CA HIS A 30 -11.85 14.88 13.09
C HIS A 30 -12.91 15.30 12.03
N PRO A 31 -14.20 15.44 12.40
CA PRO A 31 -15.27 15.84 11.49
C PRO A 31 -15.24 17.34 11.10
N GLY A 32 -14.22 18.10 11.50
CA GLY A 32 -14.08 19.54 11.22
C GLY A 32 -13.52 19.88 9.83
N MET A 33 -13.20 18.89 8.99
CA MET A 33 -12.71 19.12 7.63
C MET A 33 -13.90 19.31 6.69
N ILE A 34 -14.10 20.54 6.21
CA ILE A 34 -15.21 21.00 5.34
C ILE A 34 -15.19 20.30 3.95
N SER A 35 -14.19 19.46 3.66
CA SER A 35 -14.15 18.56 2.51
C SER A 35 -13.31 17.32 2.82
N PRO A 36 -13.69 16.12 2.32
CA PRO A 36 -12.89 14.92 2.51
C PRO A 36 -11.49 15.13 1.92
N PRO A 37 -10.42 14.61 2.55
CA PRO A 37 -9.07 14.71 2.01
C PRO A 37 -9.02 14.00 0.66
N SER A 38 -8.71 14.74 -0.41
CA SER A 38 -8.69 14.21 -1.78
C SER A 38 -7.54 13.22 -1.96
N SER A 39 -6.42 13.39 -1.25
CA SER A 39 -5.22 12.60 -1.53
C SER A 39 -4.50 12.04 -0.30
N LEU A 40 -4.09 10.77 -0.39
CA LEU A 40 -3.23 10.07 0.57
C LEU A 40 -1.81 9.98 0.03
N VAL A 41 -0.83 10.56 0.72
CA VAL A 41 0.60 10.40 0.40
C VAL A 41 1.24 9.42 1.37
N LEU A 42 1.66 8.27 0.85
CA LEU A 42 2.24 7.17 1.61
C LEU A 42 3.71 7.01 1.25
N ARG A 43 4.61 7.19 2.22
CA ARG A 43 6.04 6.92 2.02
C ARG A 43 6.39 5.54 2.54
N LEU A 44 6.79 4.64 1.65
CA LEU A 44 7.20 3.29 2.02
C LEU A 44 8.51 3.32 2.82
N PRO A 45 8.61 2.49 3.88
CA PRO A 45 9.86 2.21 4.57
C PRO A 45 10.98 1.76 3.63
N LYS A 46 12.23 1.88 4.09
CA LYS A 46 13.40 1.32 3.40
C LYS A 46 13.50 -0.20 3.55
N SER A 47 12.95 -0.74 4.63
CA SER A 47 12.89 -2.18 4.86
C SER A 47 11.88 -2.81 3.89
N ALA A 48 12.33 -3.78 3.10
CA ALA A 48 11.48 -4.50 2.15
C ALA A 48 10.26 -5.16 2.83
N GLN A 49 10.49 -5.72 4.02
CA GLN A 49 9.45 -6.39 4.81
C GLN A 49 8.38 -5.39 5.27
N GLU A 50 8.78 -4.27 5.85
CA GLU A 50 7.85 -3.23 6.33
C GLU A 50 7.12 -2.56 5.16
N ALA A 51 7.82 -2.30 4.04
CA ALA A 51 7.21 -1.74 2.83
C ALA A 51 6.09 -2.65 2.30
N LEU A 52 6.35 -3.95 2.23
CA LEU A 52 5.34 -4.91 1.80
C LEU A 52 4.18 -5.02 2.79
N GLN A 53 4.46 -5.00 4.10
CA GLN A 53 3.41 -4.97 5.12
C GLN A 53 2.49 -3.76 4.98
N VAL A 54 3.06 -2.57 4.78
CA VAL A 54 2.31 -1.33 4.56
C VAL A 54 1.41 -1.44 3.31
N LEU A 55 1.92 -2.02 2.22
CA LEU A 55 1.11 -2.27 1.01
C LEU A 55 -0.03 -3.26 1.28
N LEU A 56 0.24 -4.38 1.96
CA LEU A 56 -0.81 -5.35 2.31
C LEU A 56 -1.87 -4.74 3.24
N GLN A 57 -1.47 -3.86 4.16
CA GLN A 57 -2.39 -3.12 5.02
C GLN A 57 -3.23 -2.11 4.23
N LEU A 58 -2.65 -1.45 3.22
CA LEU A 58 -3.36 -0.51 2.37
C LEU A 58 -4.57 -1.19 1.70
N GLY A 59 -4.40 -2.43 1.21
CA GLY A 59 -5.49 -3.23 0.64
C GLY A 59 -6.64 -3.54 1.62
N ARG A 60 -6.38 -3.50 2.93
CA ARG A 60 -7.41 -3.71 3.96
C ARG A 60 -8.20 -2.44 4.26
N CYS A 61 -7.68 -1.30 3.88
CA CYS A 61 -8.28 -0.01 4.20
C CYS A 61 -9.35 0.31 3.17
N ARG A 62 -10.52 0.77 3.62
CA ARG A 62 -11.56 1.27 2.72
C ARG A 62 -11.10 2.60 2.12
N MET A 63 -10.46 2.54 0.95
CA MET A 63 -9.91 3.71 0.25
C MET A 63 -10.98 4.62 -0.37
N ALA A 64 -12.27 4.29 -0.21
CA ALA A 64 -13.42 5.10 -0.65
C ALA A 64 -13.44 6.54 -0.10
N ARG A 65 -12.50 6.91 0.77
CA ARG A 65 -12.37 8.26 1.36
C ARG A 65 -11.30 9.12 0.69
N PHE A 66 -10.43 8.54 -0.13
CA PHE A 66 -9.39 9.26 -0.87
C PHE A 66 -9.67 9.10 -2.36
N THR A 67 -9.67 10.21 -3.10
CA THR A 67 -9.79 10.17 -4.55
C THR A 67 -8.49 9.72 -5.20
N ARG A 68 -7.34 10.01 -4.57
CA ARG A 68 -6.00 9.64 -5.08
C ARG A 68 -5.07 9.11 -3.98
N VAL A 69 -4.23 8.14 -4.31
CA VAL A 69 -3.18 7.59 -3.44
C VAL A 69 -1.82 7.74 -4.12
N VAL A 70 -0.90 8.48 -3.51
CA VAL A 70 0.47 8.67 -3.98
C VAL A 70 1.43 7.84 -3.11
N VAL A 71 2.06 6.84 -3.71
CA VAL A 71 3.03 5.95 -3.04
C VAL A 71 4.45 6.38 -3.41
N VAL A 72 5.21 6.86 -2.43
CA VAL A 72 6.64 7.16 -2.56
C VAL A 72 7.43 5.90 -2.16
N SER A 73 8.10 5.27 -3.12
CA SER A 73 8.83 4.01 -2.90
C SER A 73 10.32 4.15 -3.18
N ASN A 74 11.14 3.40 -2.42
CA ASN A 74 12.55 3.17 -2.77
C ASN A 74 12.75 1.91 -3.63
N ALA A 75 11.76 1.02 -3.67
CA ALA A 75 11.78 -0.16 -4.52
C ALA A 75 11.44 0.20 -5.98
N ALA A 76 11.70 -0.73 -6.89
CA ALA A 76 11.36 -0.56 -8.30
C ALA A 76 9.86 -0.25 -8.47
N LEU A 77 9.52 0.80 -9.21
CA LEU A 77 8.15 1.32 -9.29
C LEU A 77 7.18 0.31 -9.89
N ASN A 78 7.62 -0.48 -10.88
CA ASN A 78 6.84 -1.57 -11.48
C ASN A 78 6.47 -2.67 -10.47
N ILE A 79 7.39 -3.03 -9.57
CA ILE A 79 7.12 -4.03 -8.53
C ILE A 79 6.05 -3.52 -7.56
N VAL A 80 6.13 -2.25 -7.17
CA VAL A 80 5.16 -1.63 -6.27
C VAL A 80 3.78 -1.56 -6.93
N ARG A 81 3.71 -1.14 -8.20
CA ARG A 81 2.47 -1.12 -8.99
C ARG A 81 1.84 -2.50 -9.09
N GLN A 82 2.65 -3.51 -9.41
CA GLN A 82 2.16 -4.89 -9.50
C GLN A 82 1.59 -5.35 -8.16
N ALA A 83 2.30 -5.11 -7.05
CA ALA A 83 1.81 -5.45 -5.72
C ALA A 83 0.50 -4.71 -5.37
N LEU A 84 0.38 -3.43 -5.73
CA LEU A 84 -0.83 -2.62 -5.54
C LEU A 84 -2.01 -3.14 -6.38
N ALA A 85 -1.76 -3.64 -7.60
CA ALA A 85 -2.78 -4.22 -8.45
C ALA A 85 -3.36 -5.51 -7.83
N HIS A 86 -2.52 -6.33 -7.18
CA HIS A 86 -2.95 -7.57 -6.53
C HIS A 86 -3.66 -7.39 -5.20
N ILE A 87 -3.70 -6.20 -4.59
CA ILE A 87 -4.35 -5.97 -3.29
C ILE A 87 -5.73 -5.27 -3.39
N GLU A 88 -6.30 -5.19 -4.59
CA GLU A 88 -7.62 -4.60 -4.86
C GLU A 88 -7.68 -3.08 -4.57
N MET A 89 -6.71 -2.32 -5.08
CA MET A 89 -6.79 -0.86 -4.99
C MET A 89 -7.77 -0.31 -6.04
N CYS A 90 -8.93 0.16 -5.55
CA CYS A 90 -9.99 0.74 -6.39
C CYS A 90 -9.86 2.26 -6.60
N SER A 91 -8.84 2.90 -6.01
CA SER A 91 -8.61 4.34 -6.14
C SER A 91 -7.60 4.64 -7.24
N SER A 92 -7.59 5.88 -7.74
CA SER A 92 -6.47 6.36 -8.55
C SER A 92 -5.17 6.24 -7.74
N VAL A 93 -4.20 5.47 -8.24
CA VAL A 93 -2.91 5.28 -7.57
C VAL A 93 -1.79 5.82 -8.43
N ARG A 94 -0.82 6.46 -7.77
CA ARG A 94 0.39 6.95 -8.40
C ARG A 94 1.62 6.53 -7.62
N VAL A 95 2.55 5.87 -8.29
CA VAL A 95 3.80 5.43 -7.68
C VAL A 95 4.95 6.32 -8.16
N ILE A 96 5.65 6.94 -7.22
CA ILE A 96 6.77 7.85 -7.51
C ILE A 96 8.04 7.40 -6.78
N GLY A 97 9.18 7.70 -7.40
CA GLY A 97 10.49 7.42 -6.84
C GLY A 97 10.84 8.30 -5.64
N PRO A 98 11.87 7.92 -4.87
CA PRO A 98 12.19 8.58 -3.60
C PRO A 98 12.90 9.92 -3.79
N ARG A 99 13.42 10.18 -5.00
CA ARG A 99 14.12 11.41 -5.39
C ARG A 99 13.20 12.44 -6.07
N CYS A 100 11.88 12.32 -5.91
CA CYS A 100 10.94 13.29 -6.47
C CYS A 100 11.15 14.68 -5.84
N SER A 101 11.08 15.74 -6.65
CA SER A 101 11.07 17.11 -6.13
C SER A 101 9.78 17.35 -5.34
N LEU A 102 9.81 18.29 -4.38
CA LEU A 102 8.60 18.66 -3.65
C LEU A 102 7.53 19.19 -4.59
N SER A 103 7.89 19.99 -5.59
CA SER A 103 6.95 20.51 -6.60
C SER A 103 6.25 19.37 -7.36
N MET A 104 6.99 18.32 -7.72
CA MET A 104 6.41 17.13 -8.36
C MET A 104 5.45 16.43 -7.39
N LEU A 105 5.84 16.24 -6.13
CA LEU A 105 4.97 15.65 -5.10
C LEU A 105 3.66 16.45 -4.93
N TYR A 106 3.75 17.78 -4.87
CA TYR A 106 2.59 18.66 -4.80
C TYR A 106 1.66 18.51 -6.00
N GLN A 107 2.20 18.54 -7.22
CA GLN A 107 1.42 18.32 -8.45
C GLN A 107 0.80 16.92 -8.51
N THR A 108 1.49 15.91 -7.98
CA THR A 108 0.94 14.54 -7.93
C THR A 108 -0.17 14.39 -6.91
N ALA A 109 -0.06 15.08 -5.76
CA ALA A 109 -0.98 14.95 -4.64
C ALA A 109 -2.18 15.89 -4.74
N ILE A 110 -2.09 17.00 -5.46
CA ILE A 110 -3.20 17.96 -5.61
C ILE A 110 -3.77 17.79 -7.03
N PRO A 111 -4.99 17.25 -7.19
CA PRO A 111 -5.64 17.21 -8.49
C PRO A 111 -5.98 18.63 -8.93
N THR A 112 -5.20 19.21 -9.84
CA THR A 112 -5.51 20.47 -10.53
C THR A 112 -6.06 20.15 -11.91
N MET A 113 -7.15 20.80 -12.34
CA MET A 113 -7.89 20.52 -13.59
C MET A 113 -7.09 20.55 -14.91
N SER A 114 -5.80 20.87 -14.88
CA SER A 114 -4.89 20.80 -16.03
C SER A 114 -4.07 19.49 -15.98
N GLU A 115 -4.74 18.34 -16.13
CA GLU A 115 -4.09 17.00 -16.18
C GLU A 115 -3.86 16.52 -17.63
N ILE A 116 -3.53 17.45 -18.54
CA ILE A 116 -3.12 17.13 -19.91
C ILE A 116 -1.68 16.61 -19.84
N GLY A 117 -1.50 15.34 -19.47
CA GLY A 117 -0.20 14.65 -19.48
C GLY A 117 0.20 13.97 -18.17
N ASN A 118 -0.62 14.06 -17.12
CA ASN A 118 -0.33 13.45 -15.81
C ASN A 118 -1.39 12.41 -15.46
N ILE A 119 -1.55 11.43 -16.35
CA ILE A 119 -2.60 10.40 -16.27
C ILE A 119 -2.33 9.52 -15.05
N ASP A 120 -3.28 9.49 -14.13
CA ASP A 120 -3.28 8.53 -13.03
C ASP A 120 -3.28 7.10 -13.55
N GLU A 121 -2.52 6.23 -12.90
CA GLU A 121 -2.39 4.85 -13.36
C GLU A 121 -3.62 4.05 -12.91
N VAL A 122 -4.41 3.59 -13.89
CA VAL A 122 -5.41 2.56 -13.63
C VAL A 122 -4.66 1.23 -13.52
N LEU A 123 -4.51 0.75 -12.28
CA LEU A 123 -3.89 -0.55 -12.02
C LEU A 123 -4.86 -1.66 -12.44
N TYR A 124 -4.72 -2.14 -13.68
CA TYR A 124 -5.52 -3.26 -14.15
C TYR A 124 -5.02 -4.56 -13.52
N CYS A 125 -5.92 -5.29 -12.86
CA CYS A 125 -5.70 -6.66 -12.42
C CYS A 125 -6.94 -7.49 -12.76
N GLU A 126 -6.72 -8.70 -13.27
CA GLU A 126 -7.81 -9.66 -13.41
C GLU A 126 -8.39 -9.99 -12.02
N PRO A 127 -9.72 -10.05 -11.86
CA PRO A 127 -10.35 -10.28 -10.55
C PRO A 127 -9.86 -11.53 -9.83
N HIS A 128 -9.48 -12.57 -10.58
CA HIS A 128 -8.99 -13.84 -10.02
C HIS A 128 -7.54 -13.78 -9.50
N ASN A 129 -6.78 -12.78 -9.93
CA ASN A 129 -5.38 -12.55 -9.52
C ASN A 129 -5.24 -11.61 -8.32
N VAL A 130 -6.36 -11.14 -7.76
CA VAL A 130 -6.39 -10.35 -6.53
C VAL A 130 -6.21 -11.26 -5.30
N LEU A 131 -5.39 -10.81 -4.35
CA LEU A 131 -5.22 -11.45 -3.05
C LEU A 131 -6.50 -11.34 -2.23
N SER A 132 -7.08 -12.48 -1.88
CA SER A 132 -8.18 -12.54 -0.93
C SER A 132 -7.73 -12.05 0.44
N GLN A 133 -8.69 -11.65 1.29
CA GLN A 133 -8.40 -11.23 2.66
C GLN A 133 -7.57 -12.27 3.44
N ARG A 134 -7.89 -13.56 3.30
CA ARG A 134 -7.16 -14.65 3.97
C ARG A 134 -5.73 -14.80 3.47
N GLU A 135 -5.51 -14.68 2.16
CA GLU A 135 -4.17 -14.73 1.55
C GLU A 135 -3.31 -13.55 2.05
N ARG A 136 -3.88 -12.34 2.12
CA ARG A 136 -3.20 -11.16 2.69
C ARG A 136 -2.84 -11.36 4.16
N ASP A 137 -3.76 -11.90 4.96
CA ASP A 137 -3.53 -12.13 6.39
C ASP A 137 -2.41 -13.16 6.62
N VAL A 138 -2.42 -14.28 5.89
CA VAL A 138 -1.35 -15.30 5.96
C VAL A 138 -0.01 -14.72 5.53
N LEU A 139 0.03 -13.96 4.43
CA LEU A 139 1.27 -13.35 3.96
C LEU A 139 1.78 -12.30 4.96
N SER A 140 0.91 -11.44 5.48
CA SER A 140 1.25 -10.45 6.52
C SER A 140 1.82 -11.12 7.76
N ASN A 141 1.16 -12.17 8.29
CA ASN A 141 1.65 -12.91 9.47
C ASN A 141 2.99 -13.60 9.20
N THR A 142 3.16 -14.14 7.99
CA THR A 142 4.43 -14.76 7.57
C THR A 142 5.56 -13.73 7.53
N LEU A 143 5.29 -12.51 7.04
CA LEU A 143 6.26 -11.41 7.06
C LEU A 143 6.60 -10.96 8.48
N HIS A 144 5.68 -11.08 9.44
CA HIS A 144 5.96 -10.84 10.87
C HIS A 144 6.73 -11.99 11.54
N GLY A 145 7.15 -13.01 10.80
CA GLY A 145 7.83 -14.19 11.35
C GLY A 145 6.92 -15.11 12.17
N MET A 146 5.59 -14.96 12.06
CA MET A 146 4.67 -15.81 12.81
C MET A 146 4.73 -17.26 12.29
N PRO A 147 4.98 -18.25 13.16
CA PRO A 147 5.01 -19.65 12.76
C PRO A 147 3.68 -20.13 12.16
N ILE A 148 3.74 -21.03 11.17
CA ILE A 148 2.56 -21.57 10.47
C ILE A 148 1.54 -22.18 11.44
N TYR A 149 1.99 -22.88 12.48
CA TYR A 149 1.09 -23.47 13.48
C TYR A 149 0.32 -22.41 14.28
N MET A 150 0.96 -21.27 14.60
CA MET A 150 0.31 -20.16 15.29
C MET A 150 -0.73 -19.50 14.38
N GLN A 151 -0.40 -19.28 13.11
CA GLN A 151 -1.34 -18.78 12.11
C GLN A 151 -2.57 -19.70 11.98
N ALA A 152 -2.33 -21.02 11.89
CA ALA A 152 -3.38 -22.03 11.80
C ALA A 152 -4.31 -22.01 13.02
N ARG A 153 -3.72 -21.93 14.23
CA ARG A 153 -4.47 -21.82 15.49
C ARG A 153 -5.30 -20.55 15.55
N GLN A 154 -4.72 -19.40 15.19
CA GLN A 154 -5.43 -18.11 15.21
C GLN A 154 -6.59 -18.06 14.21
N ALA A 155 -6.38 -18.61 13.01
CA ALA A 155 -7.41 -18.68 11.97
C ALA A 155 -8.39 -19.85 12.14
N ARG A 156 -8.20 -20.73 13.14
CA ARG A 156 -8.99 -21.95 13.38
C ARG A 156 -9.07 -22.86 12.14
N VAL A 157 -7.94 -23.05 11.46
CA VAL A 157 -7.82 -23.91 10.27
C VAL A 157 -6.63 -24.85 10.41
N SER A 158 -6.50 -25.81 9.49
CA SER A 158 -5.34 -26.70 9.45
C SER A 158 -4.08 -25.97 8.97
N ALA A 159 -2.90 -26.45 9.37
CA ALA A 159 -1.63 -25.97 8.84
C ALA A 159 -1.54 -26.13 7.30
N LYS A 160 -2.11 -27.21 6.75
CA LYS A 160 -2.21 -27.43 5.29
C LYS A 160 -2.95 -26.29 4.59
N THR A 161 -4.01 -25.78 5.20
CA THR A 161 -4.77 -24.63 4.68
C THR A 161 -3.91 -23.37 4.64
N ILE A 162 -3.13 -23.10 5.69
CA ILE A 162 -2.21 -21.95 5.72
C ILE A 162 -1.12 -22.08 4.65
N TYR A 163 -0.50 -23.25 4.51
CA TYR A 163 0.48 -23.50 3.44
C TYR A 163 -0.12 -23.23 2.05
N SER A 164 -1.31 -23.77 1.77
CA SER A 164 -2.02 -23.55 0.51
C SER A 164 -2.31 -22.07 0.25
N GLN A 165 -2.81 -21.34 1.26
CA GLN A 165 -3.08 -19.90 1.16
C GLN A 165 -1.81 -19.10 0.91
N ARG A 166 -0.70 -19.43 1.59
CA ARG A 166 0.60 -18.77 1.38
C ARG A 166 1.11 -19.00 -0.05
N THR A 167 1.08 -20.25 -0.51
CA THR A 167 1.53 -20.59 -1.88
C THR A 167 0.69 -19.88 -2.93
N ARG A 168 -0.63 -19.83 -2.78
CA ARG A 168 -1.51 -19.09 -3.69
C ARG A 168 -1.22 -17.59 -3.69
N ALA A 169 -1.00 -17.00 -2.51
CA ALA A 169 -0.65 -15.58 -2.40
C ALA A 169 0.65 -15.24 -3.15
N LEU A 170 1.68 -16.07 -2.96
CA LEU A 170 2.98 -15.90 -3.63
C LEU A 170 2.85 -16.10 -5.15
N LEU A 171 2.08 -17.11 -5.58
CA LEU A 171 1.82 -17.36 -6.99
C LEU A 171 1.09 -16.20 -7.67
N LYS A 172 0.08 -15.61 -7.02
CA LYS A 172 -0.61 -14.41 -7.52
C LYS A 172 0.35 -13.22 -7.67
N LEU A 173 1.30 -13.07 -6.73
CA LEU A 173 2.36 -12.08 -6.80
C LEU A 173 3.49 -12.44 -7.78
N GLY A 174 3.39 -13.58 -8.49
CA GLY A 174 4.37 -14.02 -9.48
C GLY A 174 5.71 -14.46 -8.90
N VAL A 175 5.75 -14.90 -7.64
CA VAL A 175 6.98 -15.26 -6.93
C VAL A 175 6.91 -16.67 -6.32
N PRO A 176 8.03 -17.41 -6.28
CA PRO A 176 8.05 -18.78 -5.75
C PRO A 176 8.09 -18.84 -4.21
N ASP A 177 8.66 -17.83 -3.55
CA ASP A 177 8.89 -17.83 -2.11
C ASP A 177 8.98 -16.41 -1.53
N VAL A 178 8.92 -16.32 -0.20
CA VAL A 178 8.94 -15.03 0.54
C VAL A 178 10.26 -14.29 0.40
N LEU A 179 11.40 -14.99 0.30
CA LEU A 179 12.71 -14.34 0.13
C LEU A 179 12.80 -13.70 -1.26
N THR A 180 12.31 -14.39 -2.29
CA THR A 180 12.23 -13.85 -3.65
C THR A 180 11.33 -12.61 -3.70
N LEU A 181 10.18 -12.64 -3.01
CA LEU A 181 9.32 -11.46 -2.86
C LEU A 181 10.06 -10.29 -2.20
N LEU A 182 10.73 -10.52 -1.07
CA LEU A 182 11.48 -9.48 -0.37
C LEU A 182 12.63 -8.90 -1.21
N ARG A 183 13.27 -9.71 -2.07
CA ARG A 183 14.32 -9.26 -2.97
C ARG A 183 13.82 -8.26 -4.00
N GLN A 184 12.59 -8.41 -4.50
CA GLN A 184 11.98 -7.45 -5.44
C GLN A 184 11.76 -6.07 -4.81
N PHE A 185 11.61 -6.01 -3.48
CA PHE A 185 11.42 -4.77 -2.71
C PHE A 185 12.73 -4.16 -2.20
N LYS A 186 13.90 -4.66 -2.64
CA LYS A 186 15.17 -4.01 -2.32
C LYS A 186 15.23 -2.61 -2.95
N PRO A 187 15.82 -1.62 -2.25
CA PRO A 187 15.97 -0.28 -2.80
C PRO A 187 16.76 -0.29 -4.12
N VAL A 188 16.25 0.40 -5.13
CA VAL A 188 16.97 0.68 -6.38
C VAL A 188 17.72 1.98 -6.16
N PHE A 189 19.06 1.91 -6.05
CA PHE A 189 19.92 3.06 -5.86
C PHE A 189 20.39 3.63 -7.19
#